data_AF-A0A0D8L4T0-F1
#
_entry.id   AF-A0A0D8L4T0-F1
#
_cell.length_a   1.000
_cell.length_b   1.000
_cell.length_c   1.000
_cell.angle_alpha   90.00
_cell.angle_beta   90.00
_cell.angle_gamma   90.00
#
_symmetry.space_group_name_H-M   'P 1'
#
loop_
_entity.id
_entity.type
_entity.pdbx_description
1 polymer ?
#
loop_
_entity_poly.entity_id
_entity_poly.type
_entity_poly.pdbx_seq_one_letter_code
_entity_poly.pdbx_strand_id
1 'polypeptide(L)'
;MPESAFAQQSRLILEYRDDSGKPPDAARTARLLKLAGNNQIAACVNNGLTGIPLLSPDSLPDGITPHPGAIYFEPDTCSPLWTADDPVLALHIDGQLPHARLNAVLITRR
;
A
#
# COMPACT_ATOMS: atom_id res chain seq x y z
N MET A 1 -0.10 -17.90 16.89
CA MET A 1 -0.51 -16.57 17.40
C MET A 1 -1.87 -16.25 16.83
N PRO A 2 -2.74 -15.51 17.55
CA PRO A 2 -3.98 -15.01 16.96
C PRO A 2 -3.65 -14.04 15.81
N GLU A 3 -4.43 -14.08 14.74
CA GLU A 3 -4.28 -13.29 13.51
C GLU A 3 -4.23 -11.77 13.77
N SER A 4 -4.97 -11.32 14.78
CA SER A 4 -4.99 -9.92 15.25
C SER A 4 -3.65 -9.45 15.82
N ALA A 5 -2.87 -10.33 16.44
CA ALA A 5 -1.53 -9.99 16.94
C ALA A 5 -0.50 -9.89 15.81
N PHE A 6 -0.66 -10.70 14.76
CA PHE A 6 0.21 -10.68 13.59
C PHE A 6 0.06 -9.37 12.79
N ALA A 7 -1.17 -8.87 12.63
CA ALA A 7 -1.42 -7.57 12.00
C ALA A 7 -0.82 -6.39 12.79
N GLN A 8 -0.93 -6.42 14.13
CA GLN A 8 -0.38 -5.36 14.99
C GLN A 8 1.15 -5.37 15.09
N GLN A 9 1.76 -6.54 14.91
CA GLN A 9 3.21 -6.71 14.97
C GLN A 9 3.87 -6.68 13.59
N SER A 10 3.14 -6.42 12.52
CA SER A 10 3.70 -6.42 11.16
C SER A 10 3.67 -5.05 10.51
N ARG A 11 4.58 -4.82 9.57
CA ARG A 11 4.58 -3.69 8.65
C ARG A 11 4.25 -4.20 7.26
N LEU A 12 3.29 -3.56 6.60
CA LEU A 12 2.99 -3.80 5.19
C LEU A 12 3.76 -2.79 4.35
N ILE A 13 4.66 -3.26 3.50
CA ILE A 13 5.37 -2.44 2.51
C ILE A 13 4.81 -2.74 1.13
N LEU A 14 4.41 -1.70 0.40
CA LEU A 14 4.05 -1.79 -1.00
C LEU A 14 5.21 -1.28 -1.84
N GLU A 15 5.79 -2.15 -2.65
CA GLU A 15 6.74 -1.77 -3.68
C GLU A 15 5.98 -1.53 -4.98
N TYR A 16 6.14 -0.35 -5.56
CA TYR A 16 5.62 -0.01 -6.87
C TYR A 16 6.76 0.20 -7.87
N ARG A 17 6.57 -0.34 -9.08
CA ARG A 17 7.38 -0.07 -10.25
C ARG A 17 6.49 0.29 -11.44
N ASP A 18 7.03 1.12 -12.31
CA ASP A 18 6.47 1.44 -13.61
C ASP A 18 7.30 0.74 -14.69
N ASP A 19 6.75 -0.30 -15.30
CA ASP A 19 7.44 -1.10 -16.31
C ASP A 19 7.53 -0.39 -17.68
N SER A 20 7.09 0.88 -17.80
CA SER A 20 7.32 1.72 -18.97
C SER A 20 8.76 2.23 -19.11
N GLY A 21 9.59 2.04 -18.07
CA GLY A 21 10.97 2.53 -18.01
C GLY A 21 11.10 4.00 -17.60
N LYS A 22 10.00 4.69 -17.28
CA LYS A 22 10.01 6.03 -16.69
C LYS A 22 10.09 5.93 -15.16
N PRO A 23 10.86 6.81 -14.49
CA PRO A 23 10.84 6.86 -13.04
C PRO A 23 9.44 7.25 -12.56
N PRO A 24 8.86 6.53 -11.59
CA PRO A 24 7.53 6.83 -11.10
C PRO A 24 7.52 8.06 -10.19
N ASP A 25 6.43 8.83 -10.25
CA ASP A 25 6.19 9.95 -9.33
C ASP A 25 5.47 9.42 -8.09
N ALA A 26 6.10 9.54 -6.91
CA ALA A 26 5.56 8.97 -5.68
C ALA A 26 4.23 9.60 -5.25
N ALA A 27 4.09 10.92 -5.35
CA ALA A 27 2.88 11.62 -4.93
C ALA A 27 1.70 11.30 -5.85
N ARG A 28 1.93 11.24 -7.16
CA ARG A 28 0.93 10.84 -8.15
C ARG A 28 0.56 9.37 -7.97
N THR A 29 1.54 8.49 -7.79
CA THR A 29 1.30 7.05 -7.62
C THR A 29 0.49 6.78 -6.36
N ALA A 30 0.85 7.40 -5.23
CA ALA A 30 0.11 7.26 -3.97
C ALA A 30 -1.37 7.70 -4.07
N ARG A 31 -1.68 8.67 -4.94
CA ARG A 31 -3.07 9.12 -5.18
C ARG A 31 -3.86 8.18 -6.09
N LEU A 32 -3.19 7.47 -6.99
CA LEU A 32 -3.79 6.57 -7.98
C LEU A 32 -3.88 5.12 -7.48
N LEU A 33 -3.13 4.77 -6.44
CA LEU A 33 -3.34 3.55 -5.68
C LEU A 33 -4.37 3.79 -4.58
N LYS A 34 -5.37 2.92 -4.45
CA LYS A 34 -6.36 3.00 -3.38
C LYS A 34 -6.30 1.74 -2.54
N LEU A 35 -6.00 1.91 -1.26
CA LEU A 35 -6.02 0.84 -0.27
C LEU A 35 -7.19 1.06 0.68
N ALA A 36 -7.96 0.03 0.98
CA ALA A 36 -9.03 0.09 1.98
C ALA A 36 -9.37 -1.33 2.46
N GLY A 37 -10.23 -1.45 3.47
CA GLY A 37 -10.91 -2.71 3.73
C GLY A 37 -11.72 -3.18 2.51
N ASN A 38 -11.83 -4.49 2.33
CA ASN A 38 -12.58 -5.11 1.23
C ASN A 38 -14.01 -4.58 1.11
N ASN A 39 -14.67 -4.28 2.23
CA ASN A 39 -16.05 -3.75 2.21
C ASN A 39 -16.13 -2.27 1.80
N GLN A 40 -15.01 -1.55 1.80
CA GLN A 40 -14.96 -0.09 1.59
C GLN A 40 -14.30 0.30 0.26
N ILE A 41 -13.53 -0.60 -0.36
CA ILE A 41 -12.73 -0.27 -1.56
C ILE A 41 -13.60 0.20 -2.73
N ALA A 42 -14.77 -0.40 -2.95
CA ALA A 42 -15.68 0.00 -4.03
C ALA A 42 -16.16 1.45 -3.85
N ALA A 43 -16.50 1.84 -2.62
CA ALA A 43 -16.87 3.22 -2.31
C ALA A 43 -15.69 4.17 -2.50
N CYS A 44 -14.47 3.76 -2.15
CA CYS A 44 -13.27 4.57 -2.37
C CYS A 44 -13.00 4.79 -3.86
N VAL A 45 -13.13 3.75 -4.69
CA VAL A 45 -12.95 3.82 -6.13
C VAL A 45 -14.01 4.73 -6.76
N ASN A 46 -15.29 4.42 -6.53
CA ASN A 46 -16.41 5.06 -7.22
C ASN A 46 -16.67 6.51 -6.79
N ASN A 47 -16.38 6.86 -5.53
CA ASN A 47 -16.64 8.19 -5.00
C ASN A 47 -15.39 9.08 -4.98
N GLY A 48 -14.28 8.63 -5.56
CA GLY A 48 -13.04 9.39 -5.59
C GLY A 48 -12.39 9.61 -4.22
N LEU A 49 -12.70 8.76 -3.22
CA LEU A 49 -12.06 8.85 -1.91
C LEU A 49 -10.63 8.29 -1.99
N THR A 50 -9.75 8.84 -1.16
CA THR A 50 -8.34 8.45 -1.09
C THR A 50 -8.13 7.04 -0.54
N GLY A 51 -9.05 6.52 0.29
CA GLY A 51 -8.82 5.31 1.07
C GLY A 51 -7.81 5.53 2.20
N ILE A 52 -7.20 4.45 2.69
CA ILE A 52 -6.07 4.49 3.63
C ILE A 52 -4.89 5.16 2.91
N PRO A 53 -4.37 6.29 3.41
CA PRO A 53 -3.24 6.96 2.80
C PRO A 53 -2.01 6.06 2.66
N LEU A 54 -1.30 6.18 1.54
CA LEU A 54 -0.01 5.54 1.30
C LEU A 54 1.10 6.57 1.47
N LEU A 55 2.00 6.31 2.41
CA LEU A 55 3.08 7.22 2.81
C LEU A 55 4.42 6.67 2.34
N SER A 56 5.30 7.54 1.84
CA SER A 56 6.70 7.14 1.61
C SER A 56 7.36 6.82 2.96
N PRO A 57 7.97 5.64 3.13
CA PRO A 57 8.65 5.31 4.37
C PRO A 57 9.94 6.11 4.52
N ASP A 58 10.26 6.55 5.74
CA ASP A 58 11.51 7.27 6.04
C ASP A 58 12.76 6.43 5.72
N SER A 59 12.64 5.12 5.91
CA SER A 59 13.65 4.12 5.55
C SER A 59 12.98 2.77 5.31
N LEU A 60 13.57 1.97 4.43
CA LEU A 60 13.09 0.61 4.20
C LEU A 60 13.42 -0.30 5.38
N PRO A 61 12.49 -1.15 5.82
CA PRO A 61 12.76 -2.10 6.89
C PRO A 61 13.88 -3.08 6.53
N ASP A 62 14.60 -3.54 7.55
CA ASP A 62 15.58 -4.60 7.40
C ASP A 62 14.96 -5.84 6.73
N GLY A 63 15.71 -6.43 5.80
CA GLY A 63 15.27 -7.60 5.03
C GLY A 63 14.58 -7.26 3.70
N ILE A 64 14.27 -5.99 3.42
CA ILE A 64 13.90 -5.56 2.05
C ILE A 64 15.16 -5.20 1.28
N THR A 65 15.37 -5.89 0.15
CA THR A 65 16.38 -5.46 -0.84
C THR A 65 15.74 -4.43 -1.76
N PRO A 66 16.25 -3.19 -1.81
CA PRO A 66 15.69 -2.15 -2.68
C PRO A 66 15.90 -2.51 -4.16
N HIS A 67 14.88 -2.30 -4.97
CA HIS A 67 14.93 -2.45 -6.42
C HIS A 67 15.16 -1.09 -7.10
N PRO A 68 16.14 -0.97 -8.01
CA PRO A 68 16.34 0.25 -8.78
C PRO A 68 15.08 0.68 -9.52
N GLY A 69 14.73 1.97 -9.43
CA GLY A 69 13.55 2.53 -10.09
C GLY A 69 12.21 2.20 -9.42
N ALA A 70 12.23 1.49 -8.28
CA ALA A 70 11.06 1.29 -7.46
C ALA A 70 10.85 2.45 -6.48
N ILE A 71 9.58 2.67 -6.13
CA ILE A 71 9.18 3.51 -5.01
C ILE A 71 8.40 2.64 -4.03
N TYR A 72 8.45 3.02 -2.76
CA TYR A 72 7.92 2.22 -1.68
C TYR A 72 6.92 3.02 -0.88
N PHE A 73 5.89 2.36 -0.39
CA PHE A 73 4.85 2.95 0.43
C PHE A 73 4.53 2.08 1.64
N GLU A 74 4.12 2.73 2.72
CA GLU A 74 3.46 2.13 3.87
C GLU A 74 2.05 2.69 4.02
N PRO A 75 1.06 1.85 4.34
CA PRO A 75 -0.25 2.35 4.76
C PRO A 75 -0.11 3.20 6.02
N ASP A 76 -0.83 4.31 6.06
CA ASP A 76 -1.00 5.08 7.28
C ASP A 76 -1.90 4.31 8.26
N THR A 77 -1.28 3.56 9.17
CA THR A 77 -1.98 2.78 10.20
C THR A 77 -2.68 3.65 11.25
N CYS A 78 -2.43 4.96 11.28
CA CYS A 78 -3.16 5.92 12.11
C CYS A 78 -4.46 6.41 11.43
N SER A 79 -4.68 6.07 10.17
CA SER A 79 -5.90 6.40 9.44
C SER A 79 -7.13 5.81 10.14
N PRO A 80 -8.25 6.55 10.25
CA PRO A 80 -9.50 5.98 10.77
C PRO A 80 -10.06 4.86 9.88
N LEU A 81 -9.57 4.72 8.65
CA LEU A 81 -9.91 3.62 7.74
C LEU A 81 -9.07 2.37 7.99
N TRP A 82 -8.02 2.46 8.80
CA TRP A 82 -7.24 1.32 9.27
C TRP A 82 -7.96 0.69 10.48
N THR A 83 -8.81 -0.30 10.22
CA THR A 83 -9.59 -0.99 11.26
C THR A 83 -9.30 -2.49 11.28
N ALA A 84 -9.39 -3.09 12.47
CA ALA A 84 -9.32 -4.54 12.65
C ALA A 84 -10.63 -5.26 12.27
N ASP A 85 -11.71 -4.52 12.02
CA ASP A 85 -13.03 -5.07 11.67
C ASP A 85 -13.08 -5.66 10.26
N ASP A 86 -12.15 -5.24 9.38
CA ASP A 86 -12.00 -5.80 8.04
C ASP A 86 -10.68 -6.58 7.97
N PRO A 87 -10.71 -7.93 8.02
CA PRO A 87 -9.50 -8.73 8.01
C PRO A 87 -8.80 -8.73 6.63
N VAL A 88 -9.45 -8.20 5.58
CA VAL A 88 -8.92 -8.21 4.23
C VAL A 88 -8.69 -6.77 3.75
N LEU A 89 -7.44 -6.46 3.45
CA LEU A 89 -7.09 -5.24 2.72
C LEU A 89 -7.24 -5.48 1.21
N ALA A 90 -8.02 -4.62 0.56
CA ALA A 90 -8.16 -4.57 -0.88
C ALA A 90 -7.35 -3.39 -1.43
N LEU A 91 -6.64 -3.65 -2.53
CA LEU A 91 -5.85 -2.66 -3.25
C LEU A 91 -6.39 -2.53 -4.67
N HIS A 92 -6.71 -1.31 -5.07
CA HIS A 92 -7.08 -0.96 -6.44
C HIS A 92 -5.96 -0.13 -7.09
N ILE A 93 -5.68 -0.46 -8.36
CA ILE A 93 -4.75 0.25 -9.22
C ILE A 93 -5.57 0.99 -10.26
N ASP A 94 -5.52 2.33 -10.24
CA ASP A 94 -6.22 3.15 -11.23
C ASP A 94 -5.66 2.89 -12.65
N GLY A 95 -6.54 2.88 -13.65
CA GLY A 95 -6.18 2.65 -15.05
C GLY A 95 -5.20 3.67 -15.64
N GLN A 96 -4.99 4.81 -14.97
CA GLN A 96 -3.95 5.78 -15.30
C GLN A 96 -2.51 5.30 -15.00
N LEU A 97 -2.36 4.13 -14.35
CA LEU A 97 -1.08 3.44 -14.14
C LEU A 97 -1.01 2.16 -15.01
N PRO A 98 -0.97 2.26 -16.36
CA PRO A 98 -1.13 1.12 -17.27
C PRO A 98 0.04 0.12 -17.23
N HIS A 99 1.18 0.51 -16.68
CA HIS A 99 2.39 -0.31 -16.55
C HIS A 99 2.74 -0.59 -15.08
N ALA A 100 1.75 -0.49 -14.19
CA ALA A 100 1.92 -0.73 -12.76
C ALA A 100 2.34 -2.18 -12.50
N ARG A 101 3.47 -2.34 -11.80
CA ARG A 101 3.85 -3.58 -11.16
C ARG A 101 3.97 -3.36 -9.67
N LEU A 102 3.25 -4.15 -8.90
CA LEU A 102 3.15 -3.98 -7.46
C LEU A 102 3.48 -5.26 -6.71
N ASN A 103 4.34 -5.16 -5.70
CA ASN A 103 4.63 -6.24 -4.76
C ASN A 103 4.22 -5.79 -3.36
N ALA A 104 3.51 -6.64 -2.63
CA ALA A 104 3.18 -6.40 -1.22
C ALA A 104 4.04 -7.32 -0.34
N VAL A 105 4.74 -6.74 0.62
CA VAL A 105 5.63 -7.45 1.55
C VAL A 105 5.15 -7.19 2.96
N LEU A 106 4.90 -8.25 3.72
CA LEU A 106 4.56 -8.16 5.13
C LEU A 106 5.75 -8.58 5.98
N ILE A 107 6.18 -7.71 6.88
CA ILE A 107 7.35 -7.92 7.73
C ILE A 107 6.93 -7.89 9.18
N THR A 108 7.11 -9.00 9.88
CA THR A 108 6.92 -9.07 11.33
C THR A 108 8.05 -8.34 12.04
N ARG A 109 7.70 -7.39 12.91
CA ARG A 109 8.62 -6.80 13.90
C ARG A 109 9.07 -7.92 14.84
N ARG A 110 10.38 -8.11 14.96
CA ARG A 110 10.97 -9.04 15.93
C ARG A 110 10.87 -8.48 17.34
#